data_AF-A0A1G9IKN1-F1
#
_entry.id   AF-A0A1G9IKN1-F1
#
_cell.length_a   1.000
_cell.length_b   1.000
_cell.length_c   1.000
_cell.angle_alpha   90.00
_cell.angle_beta   90.00
_cell.angle_gamma   90.00
#
_symmetry.space_group_name_H-M   'P 1'
#
loop_
_entity.id
_entity.type
_entity.pdbx_description
1 polymer ?
#
loop_
_entity_poly.entity_id
_entity_poly.type
_entity_poly.pdbx_seq_one_letter_code
_entity_poly.pdbx_strand_id
1 'polypeptide(L)'
;MQDTQLDIVRQKIAEHSRLAGCRATRQDAEVHLARGDDLFARLIPTPSAGRWRMEYFHNQERWEIIEFQGTLDACLDYLGEHPHYLFFE
;
A
#
# COMPACT_ATOMS: atom_id res chain seq x y z
N MET A 1 13.42 -13.53 -10.49
CA MET A 1 13.28 -12.06 -10.59
C MET A 1 11.99 -11.54 -9.91
N GLN A 2 11.53 -12.16 -8.81
CA GLN A 2 10.23 -11.80 -8.19
C GLN A 2 10.36 -10.97 -6.89
N ASP A 3 11.53 -10.91 -6.24
CA ASP A 3 11.68 -10.12 -5.00
C ASP A 3 11.93 -8.61 -5.22
N THR A 4 12.42 -8.20 -6.40
CA THR A 4 12.84 -6.82 -6.67
C THR A 4 11.73 -5.78 -6.46
N GLN A 5 10.48 -6.10 -6.80
CA GLN A 5 9.37 -5.14 -6.62
C GLN A 5 9.00 -4.96 -5.15
N LEU A 6 9.02 -6.03 -4.36
CA LEU A 6 8.74 -5.96 -2.92
C LEU A 6 9.83 -5.17 -2.20
N ASP A 7 11.09 -5.38 -2.58
CA ASP A 7 12.23 -4.64 -2.02
C ASP A 7 12.13 -3.14 -2.34
N ILE A 8 11.73 -2.78 -3.57
CA ILE A 8 11.48 -1.38 -3.94
C ILE A 8 10.36 -0.79 -3.07
N VAL A 9 9.24 -1.50 -2.87
CA VAL A 9 8.15 -1.01 -2.01
C VAL A 9 8.61 -0.83 -0.57
N ARG A 10 9.36 -1.79 -0.03
CA ARG A 10 9.91 -1.72 1.34
C ARG A 10 10.86 -0.54 1.51
N GLN A 11 11.75 -0.33 0.54
CA GLN A 11 12.66 0.81 0.54
C GLN A 11 11.86 2.13 0.55
N LYS A 12 10.87 2.26 -0.32
CA LYS A 12 10.04 3.47 -0.40
C LYS A 12 9.25 3.73 0.87
N ILE A 13 8.70 2.69 1.50
CA ILE A 13 8.03 2.82 2.80
C ILE A 13 9.00 3.28 3.88
N ALA A 14 10.23 2.76 3.89
CA ALA A 14 11.26 3.17 4.85
C ALA A 14 11.70 4.64 4.66
N GLU A 15 11.69 5.14 3.42
CA GLU A 15 11.95 6.54 3.09
C GLU A 15 10.75 7.46 3.41
N HIS A 16 9.55 6.90 3.54
CA HIS A 16 8.31 7.63 3.78
C HIS A 16 7.99 7.72 5.28
N SER A 17 8.33 8.85 5.89
CA SER A 17 8.19 9.05 7.35
C SER A 17 6.77 8.83 7.89
N ARG A 18 5.74 9.05 7.07
CA ARG A 18 4.33 8.84 7.48
C ARG A 18 3.90 7.38 7.48
N LEU A 19 4.61 6.53 6.76
CA LEU A 19 4.39 5.08 6.71
C LEU A 19 5.32 4.33 7.67
N ALA A 20 6.00 5.03 8.60
CA ALA A 20 6.85 4.41 9.59
C ALA A 20 6.08 3.35 10.41
N GLY A 21 6.67 2.15 10.49
CA GLY A 21 6.08 0.97 11.13
C GLY A 21 5.13 0.16 10.24
N CYS A 22 4.91 0.56 8.99
CA CYS A 22 4.21 -0.27 8.01
C CYS A 22 5.10 -1.42 7.54
N ARG A 23 4.51 -2.60 7.38
CA ARG A 23 5.14 -3.80 6.84
C ARG A 23 4.57 -4.08 5.46
N ALA A 24 5.46 -4.31 4.50
CA ALA A 24 5.09 -4.78 3.17
C ALA A 24 5.41 -6.28 3.03
N THR A 25 4.39 -7.06 2.68
CA THR A 25 4.48 -8.49 2.39
C THR A 25 3.95 -8.74 0.98
N ARG A 26 4.43 -9.81 0.34
CA ARG A 26 3.93 -10.21 -0.97
C ARG A 26 2.93 -11.35 -0.80
N GLN A 27 1.78 -11.23 -1.44
CA GLN A 27 0.81 -12.31 -1.62
C GLN A 27 0.49 -12.40 -3.11
N ASP A 28 0.83 -13.53 -3.72
CA ASP A 28 0.72 -13.73 -5.17
C ASP A 28 1.42 -12.64 -6.01
N ALA A 29 0.63 -11.87 -6.77
CA ALA A 29 1.10 -10.75 -7.58
C ALA A 29 0.98 -9.40 -6.86
N GLU A 30 0.47 -9.38 -5.63
CA GLU A 30 0.12 -8.17 -4.89
C GLU A 30 1.11 -7.91 -3.75
N VAL A 31 1.31 -6.64 -3.43
CA VAL A 31 2.08 -6.21 -2.26
C VAL A 31 1.11 -5.65 -1.23
N HIS A 32 1.00 -6.35 -0.12
CA HIS A 32 0.09 -6.06 0.98
C HIS A 32 0.80 -5.18 2.01
N LEU A 33 0.11 -4.14 2.47
CA LEU A 33 0.59 -3.17 3.45
C LEU A 33 -0.20 -3.32 4.73
N ALA A 34 0.53 -3.63 5.81
CA ALA A 34 -0.04 -3.84 7.13
C ALA A 34 0.64 -2.96 8.18
N ARG A 35 -0.10 -2.61 9.23
CA ARG A 35 0.44 -1.95 10.42
C ARG A 35 0.14 -2.84 11.62
N GLY A 36 1.17 -3.39 12.26
CA GLY A 36 0.95 -4.48 13.21
C GLY A 36 0.41 -5.72 12.49
N ASP A 37 -0.76 -6.19 12.92
CA ASP A 37 -1.48 -7.34 12.33
C ASP A 37 -2.62 -6.90 11.39
N ASP A 38 -2.91 -5.60 11.31
CA ASP A 38 -4.00 -5.06 10.50
C ASP A 38 -3.55 -4.74 9.07
N LEU A 39 -4.16 -5.43 8.09
CA LEU A 39 -4.02 -5.11 6.68
C LEU A 39 -4.87 -3.89 6.35
N PHE A 40 -4.24 -2.85 5.77
CA PHE A 40 -4.96 -1.61 5.44
C PHE A 40 -4.88 -1.21 3.97
N ALA A 41 -3.91 -1.74 3.21
CA ALA A 41 -3.83 -1.47 1.78
C ALA A 41 -3.14 -2.62 1.02
N ARG A 42 -3.35 -2.66 -0.29
CA ARG A 42 -2.61 -3.50 -1.22
C ARG A 42 -2.26 -2.73 -2.48
N LEU A 43 -1.07 -2.99 -3.00
CA LEU A 43 -0.52 -2.45 -4.22
C LEU A 43 -0.43 -3.58 -5.25
N ILE A 44 -1.06 -3.35 -6.39
CA ILE A 44 -1.23 -4.33 -7.46
C ILE A 44 -0.51 -3.79 -8.69
N PRO A 45 0.53 -4.46 -9.20
CA PRO A 45 1.22 -4.04 -10.40
C PRO A 45 0.28 -4.15 -11.59
N THR A 46 0.23 -3.12 -12.42
CA THR A 46 -0.58 -3.11 -13.65
C THR A 46 0.25 -3.51 -14.86
N PRO A 47 -0.36 -3.88 -16.00
CA PRO A 47 0.35 -4.11 -17.25
C PRO A 47 1.10 -2.88 -17.78
N SER A 48 0.73 -1.67 -17.31
CA SER A 48 1.42 -0.44 -17.66
C SER A 48 2.69 -0.30 -16.83
N ALA A 49 3.84 -0.26 -17.51
CA ALA A 49 5.15 -0.14 -16.85
C ALA A 49 5.19 1.05 -15.88
N GLY A 50 5.55 0.78 -14.62
CA GLY A 50 5.66 1.80 -13.58
C GLY A 50 4.34 2.25 -12.96
N ARG A 51 3.19 1.71 -13.37
CA ARG A 51 1.89 2.01 -12.75
C ARG A 51 1.41 0.89 -11.83
N TRP A 52 0.86 1.32 -10.71
CA TRP A 52 0.30 0.50 -9.65
C TRP A 52 -1.15 0.89 -9.43
N ARG A 53 -1.99 -0.12 -9.25
CA ARG A 53 -3.31 0.06 -8.65
C ARG A 53 -3.15 -0.11 -7.16
N MET A 54 -3.66 0.84 -6.40
CA MET A 54 -3.77 0.75 -4.96
C MET A 54 -5.24 0.53 -4.61
N GLU A 55 -5.46 -0.44 -3.74
CA GLU A 55 -6.73 -0.67 -3.09
C GLU A 55 -6.47 -0.56 -1.59
N TYR A 56 -7.27 0.21 -0.87
CA TYR A 56 -7.11 0.34 0.58
C TYR A 56 -8.46 0.30 1.28
N PHE A 57 -8.40 -0.10 2.54
CA PHE A 57 -9.56 -0.41 3.36
C PHE A 57 -10.05 0.83 4.09
N HIS A 58 -11.36 1.08 4.01
CA HIS A 58 -12.03 2.06 4.85
C HIS A 58 -12.78 1.34 5.98
N ASN A 59 -12.29 1.49 7.21
CA ASN A 59 -13.04 1.29 8.45
C ASN A 59 -13.58 -0.12 8.79
N GLN A 60 -12.86 -1.23 8.46
CA GLN A 60 -13.05 -2.65 8.88
C GLN A 60 -14.47 -3.31 8.85
N GLU A 61 -15.57 -2.57 8.81
CA GLU A 61 -16.95 -3.05 8.86
C GLU A 61 -17.59 -3.16 7.46
N ARG A 62 -17.09 -2.38 6.48
CA ARG A 62 -17.51 -2.45 5.08
C ARG A 62 -16.31 -2.30 4.16
N TRP A 63 -16.18 -3.22 3.20
CA TRP A 63 -15.18 -3.17 2.14
C TRP A 63 -15.53 -2.05 1.14
N GLU A 64 -15.36 -0.79 1.54
CA GLU A 64 -15.38 0.32 0.59
C GLU A 64 -13.97 0.46 0.02
N ILE A 65 -13.72 -0.32 -1.04
CA ILE A 65 -12.43 -0.35 -1.73
C ILE A 65 -12.33 0.91 -2.58
N ILE A 66 -11.45 1.82 -2.19
CA ILE A 66 -11.10 2.96 -3.04
C ILE A 66 -9.99 2.51 -4.00
N GLU A 67 -10.32 2.47 -5.29
CA GLU A 67 -9.36 2.17 -6.34
C GLU A 67 -8.62 3.46 -6.78
N PHE A 68 -7.32 3.50 -6.50
CA PHE A 68 -6.43 4.54 -7.02
C PHE A 68 -5.43 3.94 -8.01
N GLN A 69 -5.08 4.65 -9.08
CA GLN A 69 -4.07 4.19 -10.05
C GLN A 69 -3.02 5.25 -10.33
N GLY A 70 -1.79 5.01 -9.89
CA GLY A 70 -0.69 5.97 -9.98
C GLY A 70 0.67 5.32 -10.14
N THR A 71 1.73 6.10 -9.98
CA THR A 71 3.07 5.56 -9.73
C THR A 71 3.12 4.97 -8.32
N LEU A 72 4.15 4.16 -8.03
CA LEU A 72 4.34 3.66 -6.66
C LEU A 72 4.42 4.81 -5.65
N ASP A 73 5.21 5.85 -5.94
CA ASP A 73 5.33 7.03 -5.09
C ASP A 73 3.97 7.71 -4.88
N ALA A 74 3.18 7.91 -5.93
CA ALA A 74 1.86 8.54 -5.81
C ALA A 74 0.90 7.71 -4.95
N CYS A 75 0.95 6.37 -5.02
CA CYS A 75 0.15 5.51 -4.15
C CYS A 75 0.57 5.66 -2.67
N LEU A 76 1.88 5.69 -2.40
CA LEU A 76 2.40 5.84 -1.04
C LEU A 76 2.16 7.25 -0.47
N ASP A 77 2.30 8.29 -1.29
CA ASP A 77 1.98 9.67 -0.93
C ASP A 77 0.51 9.81 -0.60
N TYR A 78 -0.37 9.24 -1.43
CA TYR A 78 -1.79 9.21 -1.17
C TYR A 78 -2.08 8.56 0.19
N LEU A 79 -1.53 7.38 0.49
CA LEU A 79 -1.66 6.77 1.82
C LEU A 79 -1.11 7.67 2.93
N GLY A 80 0.04 8.31 2.74
CA GLY A 80 0.60 9.22 3.72
C GLY A 80 -0.25 10.47 3.97
N GLU A 81 -1.00 10.95 2.99
CA GLU A 81 -1.88 12.13 3.08
C GLU A 81 -3.28 11.82 3.58
N HIS A 82 -3.69 10.57 3.38
CA HIS A 82 -5.01 10.05 3.71
C HIS A 82 -4.89 8.98 4.82
N PRO A 83 -4.56 9.37 6.07
CA PRO A 83 -4.40 8.47 7.20
C PRO A 83 -5.76 7.98 7.74
N HIS A 84 -6.69 7.66 6.86
CA HIS A 84 -7.98 7.07 7.22
C HIS A 84 -7.77 5.72 7.94
N TYR A 85 -6.62 5.07 7.74
CA TYR A 85 -6.12 3.91 8.49
C TYR A 85 -5.49 4.25 9.86
N LEU A 86 -5.46 5.51 10.29
CA LEU A 86 -5.00 5.90 11.63
C LEU A 86 -6.15 6.18 12.59
N PHE A 87 -7.36 6.39 12.08
CA PHE A 87 -8.55 6.66 12.89
C PHE A 87 -9.42 5.41 12.94
N PHE A 88 -8.98 4.48 13.80
CA PHE A 88 -9.78 3.38 14.30
C PHE A 88 -10.28 3.78 15.69
N GLU A 89 -11.58 4.02 15.85
CA GLU A 89 -12.28 3.98 17.15
C GLU A 89 -13.30 2.82 17.13
#